data_AF-A0A2R6F537-F1
#
_entry.id   AF-A0A2R6F537-F1
#
_cell.length_a   1.000
_cell.length_b   1.000
_cell.length_c   1.000
_cell.angle_alpha   90.00
_cell.angle_beta   90.00
_cell.angle_gamma   90.00
#
_symmetry.space_group_name_H-M   'P 1'
#
loop_
_entity.id
_entity.type
_entity.pdbx_description
1 polymer ?
#
loop_
_entity_poly.entity_id
_entity_poly.type
_entity_poly.pdbx_seq_one_letter_code
_entity_poly.pdbx_strand_id
1 'polypeptide(L)'
;MEELRRAVESEYDFEDFGPEEMAEMSYEEWEAVFDHESWITGTELLDRVGDDLRSRVADREVFARIERLTADPAEGEPERLLAYSDEGYAMVYPDGSVDGRGTVLRDVKPTVALCSMDEYEVEEPPEGEGLPAPSSVPEGSGELGNFMLQITAAIQLLAGGSLFVAWIALDLTIIAPVVSLVFVLAGAFLFLVVANARLSDRFRAEEYRNRLRAVGLESGERPDFLPVESEESGEESDSTT
;
A
#
# COMPACT_ATOMS: atom_id res chain seq x y z
N MET A 1 36.67 26.16 5.52
CA MET A 1 35.65 25.16 5.86
C MET A 1 35.66 24.84 7.35
N GLU A 2 36.68 24.17 7.90
CA GLU A 2 36.71 23.79 9.32
C GLU A 2 36.56 24.95 10.34
N GLU A 3 37.12 26.11 10.02
CA GLU A 3 37.02 27.30 10.89
C GLU A 3 35.64 27.95 10.83
N LEU A 4 35.01 27.95 9.65
CA LEU A 4 33.64 28.44 9.44
C LEU A 4 32.64 27.48 10.09
N ARG A 5 32.80 26.16 9.91
CA ARG A 5 32.01 25.13 10.55
C ARG A 5 31.99 25.28 12.08
N ARG A 6 33.18 25.44 12.69
CA ARG A 6 33.31 25.61 14.15
C ARG A 6 32.70 26.91 14.66
N ALA A 7 32.70 27.96 13.84
CA ALA A 7 32.03 29.22 14.18
C ALA A 7 30.50 29.05 14.17
N VAL A 8 29.96 28.40 13.13
CA VAL A 8 28.52 28.11 13.01
C VAL A 8 28.04 27.18 14.13
N GLU A 9 28.79 26.11 14.43
CA GLU A 9 28.52 25.20 15.57
C GLU A 9 28.55 25.89 16.95
N SER A 10 29.13 27.09 17.05
CA SER A 10 29.13 27.88 18.29
C SER A 10 28.04 28.95 18.34
N GLU A 11 27.55 29.39 17.18
CA GLU A 11 26.56 30.45 17.03
C GLU A 11 25.14 29.92 17.11
N TYR A 12 24.90 28.73 16.55
CA TYR A 12 23.59 28.08 16.51
C TYR A 12 23.52 26.88 17.44
N ASP A 13 22.40 26.75 18.15
CA ASP A 13 22.08 25.53 18.91
C ASP A 13 21.34 24.55 17.99
N PHE A 14 22.06 23.54 17.52
CA PHE A 14 21.51 22.52 16.62
C PHE A 14 20.47 21.60 17.29
N GLU A 15 20.38 21.56 18.62
CA GLU A 15 19.38 20.76 19.34
C GLU A 15 18.00 21.44 19.39
N ASP A 16 17.93 22.76 19.25
CA ASP A 16 16.69 23.57 19.21
C ASP A 16 16.57 24.38 17.91
N PHE A 17 17.12 23.84 16.82
CA PHE A 17 17.22 24.54 15.54
C PHE A 17 15.89 24.54 14.78
N GLY A 18 15.39 25.73 14.44
CA GLY A 18 14.08 25.93 13.84
C GLY A 18 14.07 26.68 12.51
N PRO A 19 12.88 27.00 11.99
CA PRO A 19 12.71 27.72 10.73
C PRO A 19 13.21 29.17 10.75
N GLU A 20 13.27 29.81 11.92
CA GLU A 20 13.76 31.19 12.05
C GLU A 20 15.29 31.22 11.89
N GLU A 21 16.00 30.30 12.55
CA GLU A 21 17.44 30.12 12.44
C GLU A 21 17.85 29.69 11.01
N MET A 22 17.05 28.86 10.35
CA MET A 22 17.24 28.54 8.93
C MET A 22 17.19 29.77 8.01
N ALA A 23 16.37 30.76 8.33
CA ALA A 23 16.24 31.97 7.53
C ALA A 23 17.39 32.97 7.76
N GLU A 24 18.06 32.88 8.91
CA GLU A 24 19.20 33.72 9.27
C GLU A 24 20.53 33.18 8.72
N MET A 25 20.68 31.84 8.63
CA MET A 25 21.88 31.23 8.07
C MET A 25 22.10 31.58 6.59
N SER A 26 23.33 31.99 6.28
CA SER A 26 23.79 32.15 4.91
C SER A 26 24.11 30.80 4.26
N TYR A 27 24.19 30.79 2.92
CA TYR A 27 24.52 29.59 2.13
C TYR A 27 25.89 28.99 2.52
N GLU A 28 26.90 29.84 2.76
CA GLU A 28 28.26 29.42 3.11
C GLU A 28 28.33 28.79 4.51
N GLU A 29 27.51 29.26 5.44
CA GLU A 29 27.36 28.69 6.78
C GLU A 29 26.65 27.34 6.73
N TRP A 30 25.61 27.22 5.89
CA TRP A 30 24.91 25.97 5.62
C TRP A 30 25.84 24.92 5.00
N GLU A 31 26.60 25.28 3.97
CA GLU A 31 27.56 24.39 3.32
C GLU A 31 28.69 23.95 4.27
N ALA A 32 29.05 24.78 5.25
CA ALA A 32 30.08 24.45 6.22
C ALA A 32 29.65 23.39 7.24
N VAL A 33 28.35 23.31 7.59
CA VAL A 33 27.81 22.34 8.56
C VAL A 33 27.06 21.18 7.92
N PHE A 34 26.59 21.32 6.68
CA PHE A 34 25.92 20.27 5.94
C PHE A 34 26.93 19.23 5.45
N ASP A 35 26.88 18.04 6.03
CA ASP A 35 27.69 16.91 5.59
C ASP A 35 26.97 16.17 4.45
N HIS A 36 27.40 16.39 3.21
CA HIS A 36 26.85 15.70 2.05
C HIS A 36 27.34 14.25 1.95
N GLU A 37 28.45 13.91 2.60
CA GLU A 37 29.01 12.56 2.61
C GLU A 37 28.29 11.66 3.62
N SER A 38 27.50 12.23 4.55
CA SER A 38 26.69 11.45 5.50
C SER A 38 25.42 10.85 4.88
N TRP A 39 25.09 11.21 3.64
CA TRP A 39 23.91 10.72 2.94
C TRP A 39 24.29 9.63 1.93
N ILE A 40 23.60 8.49 2.03
CA ILE A 40 23.80 7.36 1.13
C ILE A 40 23.20 7.69 -0.24
N THR A 41 24.00 7.53 -1.30
CA THR A 41 23.62 7.72 -2.70
C THR A 41 24.15 6.57 -3.57
N GLY A 42 23.90 6.60 -4.87
CA GLY A 42 24.38 5.58 -5.80
C GLY A 42 23.53 4.30 -5.76
N THR A 43 24.16 3.19 -6.16
CA THR A 43 23.55 1.85 -6.14
C THR A 43 23.13 1.44 -4.73
N GLU A 44 23.89 1.83 -3.70
CA GLU A 44 23.57 1.50 -2.30
C GLU A 44 22.24 2.13 -1.85
N LEU A 45 21.98 3.39 -2.24
CA LEU A 45 20.67 4.01 -2.00
C LEU A 45 19.56 3.24 -2.70
N LEU A 46 19.76 2.87 -3.97
CA LEU A 46 18.75 2.14 -4.72
C LEU A 46 18.49 0.75 -4.14
N ASP A 47 19.51 0.10 -3.57
CA ASP A 47 19.39 -1.21 -2.90
C ASP A 47 18.53 -1.06 -1.64
N ARG A 48 18.91 -0.12 -0.77
CA ARG A 48 18.18 0.22 0.47
C ARG A 48 16.72 0.58 0.21
N VAL A 49 16.47 1.44 -0.79
CA VAL A 49 15.09 1.82 -1.18
C VAL A 49 14.33 0.63 -1.75
N GLY A 50 14.98 -0.19 -2.57
CA GLY A 50 14.34 -1.39 -3.13
C GLY A 50 13.90 -2.36 -2.05
N ASP A 51 14.75 -2.57 -1.06
CA ASP A 51 14.50 -3.49 0.06
C ASP A 51 13.42 -2.96 0.99
N ASP A 52 13.50 -1.69 1.41
CA ASP A 52 12.48 -1.05 2.24
C ASP A 52 11.10 -1.07 1.55
N LEU A 53 11.04 -0.76 0.26
CA LEU A 53 9.78 -0.79 -0.49
C LEU A 53 9.21 -2.21 -0.62
N ARG A 54 10.05 -3.24 -0.84
CA ARG A 54 9.58 -4.63 -0.89
C ARG A 54 9.01 -5.09 0.45
N SER A 55 9.64 -4.71 1.56
CA SER A 55 9.13 -4.97 2.92
C SER A 55 7.77 -4.29 3.13
N ARG A 56 7.64 -3.00 2.80
CA ARG A 56 6.36 -2.27 2.88
C ARG A 56 5.26 -2.83 1.97
N VAL A 57 5.62 -3.36 0.81
CA VAL A 57 4.68 -4.03 -0.09
C VAL A 57 4.19 -5.33 0.54
N ALA A 58 5.09 -6.12 1.13
CA ALA A 58 4.73 -7.34 1.84
C ALA A 58 3.81 -7.08 3.04
N ASP A 59 4.06 -5.99 3.78
CA ASP A 59 3.23 -5.54 4.90
C ASP A 59 1.95 -4.81 4.49
N ARG A 60 1.72 -4.66 3.17
CA ARG A 60 0.54 -4.03 2.56
C ARG A 60 0.40 -2.55 2.91
N GLU A 61 1.50 -1.88 3.22
CA GLU A 61 1.56 -0.43 3.41
C GLU A 61 1.62 0.29 2.06
N VAL A 62 2.26 -0.33 1.07
CA VAL A 62 2.42 0.20 -0.29
C VAL A 62 1.88 -0.81 -1.30
N PHE A 63 1.17 -0.33 -2.33
CA PHE A 63 0.77 -1.14 -3.48
C PHE A 63 1.58 -0.73 -4.71
N ALA A 64 2.70 -1.41 -4.94
CA ALA A 64 3.53 -1.21 -6.10
C ALA A 64 4.32 -2.48 -6.44
N ARG A 65 4.59 -2.68 -7.73
CA ARG A 65 5.61 -3.61 -8.22
C ARG A 65 6.94 -2.87 -8.31
N ILE A 66 8.01 -3.49 -7.83
CA ILE A 66 9.34 -2.88 -7.71
C ILE A 66 10.29 -3.56 -8.68
N GLU A 67 10.82 -2.79 -9.63
CA GLU A 67 11.75 -3.26 -10.65
C GLU A 67 13.02 -2.43 -10.63
N ARG A 68 14.16 -3.11 -10.78
CA ARG A 68 15.44 -2.45 -11.02
C ARG A 68 15.67 -2.35 -12.53
N LEU A 69 15.80 -1.13 -13.01
CA LEU A 69 16.15 -0.86 -14.40
C LEU A 69 17.68 -0.75 -14.45
N THR A 70 18.31 -1.81 -14.97
CA THR A 70 19.75 -1.82 -15.19
C THR A 70 20.13 -0.83 -16.28
N ALA A 71 21.30 -0.21 -16.12
CA ALA A 71 21.85 0.69 -17.13
C ALA A 71 21.99 -0.02 -18.48
N ASP A 72 21.32 0.47 -19.53
CA ASP A 72 21.60 0.04 -20.90
C ASP A 72 22.87 0.75 -21.38
N PRO A 73 23.99 0.03 -21.59
CA PRO A 73 25.24 0.62 -22.07
C PRO A 73 25.13 1.25 -23.47
N ALA A 74 24.12 0.88 -24.26
CA ALA A 74 23.88 1.40 -25.60
C ALA A 74 23.16 2.75 -25.60
N GLU A 75 22.31 3.01 -24.59
CA GLU A 75 21.51 4.24 -24.48
C GLU A 75 22.10 5.24 -23.46
N GLY A 76 23.06 4.80 -22.63
CA GLY A 76 23.74 5.65 -21.66
C GLY A 76 22.86 6.00 -20.46
N GLU A 77 21.79 5.24 -20.23
CA GLU A 77 20.90 5.43 -19.09
C GLU A 77 21.55 4.85 -17.83
N PRO A 78 21.67 5.63 -16.74
CA PRO A 78 22.15 5.11 -15.47
C PRO A 78 21.10 4.20 -14.82
N GLU A 79 21.55 3.39 -13.86
CA GLU A 79 20.66 2.53 -13.06
C GLU A 79 19.55 3.33 -12.37
N ARG A 80 18.33 2.78 -12.36
CA ARG A 80 17.15 3.36 -11.70
C ARG A 80 16.37 2.28 -10.97
N LEU A 81 15.63 2.70 -9.96
CA LEU A 81 14.60 1.86 -9.34
C LEU A 81 13.21 2.38 -9.77
N LEU A 82 12.39 1.50 -10.34
CA LEU A 82 11.02 1.81 -10.74
C LEU A 82 10.05 1.12 -9.79
N ALA A 83 9.21 1.92 -9.13
CA ALA A 83 8.04 1.45 -8.41
C ALA A 83 6.79 1.86 -9.19
N TYR A 84 5.86 0.95 -9.44
CA TYR A 84 4.63 1.29 -10.17
C TYR A 84 3.40 0.53 -9.71
N SER A 85 2.25 1.16 -9.87
CA SER A 85 0.93 0.60 -9.63
C SER A 85 0.08 0.62 -10.90
N ASP A 86 -1.20 0.34 -10.76
CA ASP A 86 -2.21 0.44 -11.80
C ASP A 86 -2.52 1.90 -12.21
N GLU A 87 -2.17 2.88 -11.37
CA GLU A 87 -2.57 4.29 -11.57
C GLU A 87 -1.41 5.28 -11.55
N GLY A 88 -0.24 4.87 -11.04
CA GLY A 88 0.90 5.76 -10.82
C GLY A 88 2.23 5.04 -10.80
N TYR A 89 3.31 5.81 -10.74
CA TYR A 89 4.67 5.30 -10.69
C TYR A 89 5.60 6.30 -10.00
N ALA A 90 6.75 5.81 -9.58
CA ALA A 90 7.88 6.58 -9.11
C ALA A 90 9.17 5.94 -9.62
N MET A 91 10.03 6.76 -10.21
CA MET A 91 11.37 6.39 -10.64
C MET A 91 12.36 7.07 -9.72
N VAL A 92 13.21 6.28 -9.08
CA VAL A 92 14.25 6.73 -8.15
C VAL A 92 15.59 6.66 -8.86
N TYR A 93 16.33 7.74 -8.71
CA TYR A 93 17.61 7.97 -9.35
C TYR A 93 18.73 7.78 -8.31
N PRO A 94 19.96 7.44 -8.72
CA PRO A 94 21.07 7.23 -7.79
C PRO A 94 21.43 8.46 -6.96
N ASP A 95 21.10 9.67 -7.43
CA ASP A 95 21.29 10.92 -6.69
C ASP A 95 20.19 11.20 -5.66
N GLY A 96 19.23 10.28 -5.49
CA GLY A 96 18.09 10.43 -4.60
C GLY A 96 16.94 11.27 -5.18
N SER A 97 17.05 11.76 -6.41
CA SER A 97 15.92 12.41 -7.08
C SER A 97 14.81 11.39 -7.41
N VAL A 98 13.56 11.85 -7.38
CA VAL A 98 12.38 11.00 -7.61
C VAL A 98 11.40 11.70 -8.55
N ASP A 99 11.19 11.10 -9.72
CA ASP A 99 10.19 11.50 -10.71
C ASP A 99 9.01 10.54 -10.72
N GLY A 100 7.80 11.04 -10.98
CA GLY A 100 6.63 10.16 -11.04
C GLY A 100 5.30 10.87 -10.83
N ARG A 101 4.26 10.09 -10.58
CA ARG A 101 2.90 10.58 -10.31
C ARG A 101 2.07 9.59 -9.50
N GLY A 102 1.03 10.11 -8.86
CA GLY A 102 0.05 9.31 -8.11
C GLY A 102 0.52 8.91 -6.71
N THR A 103 -0.19 7.97 -6.10
CA THR A 103 0.07 7.52 -4.72
C THR A 103 1.45 6.90 -4.56
N VAL A 104 1.94 6.19 -5.58
CA VAL A 104 3.30 5.60 -5.56
C VAL A 104 4.38 6.67 -5.33
N LEU A 105 4.29 7.84 -5.99
CA LEU A 105 5.24 8.93 -5.75
C LEU A 105 5.19 9.44 -4.30
N ARG A 106 3.99 9.51 -3.73
CA ARG A 106 3.77 9.97 -2.35
C ARG A 106 4.37 9.00 -1.34
N ASP A 107 4.35 7.71 -1.64
CA ASP A 107 4.87 6.66 -0.76
C ASP A 107 6.39 6.49 -0.91
N VAL A 108 6.92 6.61 -2.13
CA VAL A 108 8.36 6.42 -2.42
C VAL A 108 9.22 7.59 -1.94
N LYS A 109 8.76 8.83 -2.08
CA LYS A 109 9.56 10.02 -1.69
C LYS A 109 10.04 9.99 -0.22
N PRO A 110 9.16 9.72 0.77
CA PRO A 110 9.59 9.56 2.16
C PRO A 110 10.57 8.40 2.35
N THR A 111 10.35 7.26 1.68
CA THR A 111 11.27 6.12 1.75
C THR A 111 12.67 6.47 1.24
N VAL A 112 12.78 7.18 0.12
CA VAL A 112 14.09 7.60 -0.42
C VAL A 112 14.82 8.51 0.57
N ALA A 113 14.11 9.46 1.18
CA ALA A 113 14.68 10.33 2.20
C ALA A 113 15.18 9.54 3.42
N LEU A 114 14.38 8.61 3.93
CA LEU A 114 14.78 7.77 5.08
C LEU A 114 15.95 6.85 4.73
N CYS A 115 15.90 6.17 3.58
CA CYS A 115 16.97 5.25 3.15
C CYS A 115 18.29 5.96 2.85
N SER A 116 18.25 7.26 2.54
CA SER A 116 19.45 8.07 2.37
C SER A 116 20.14 8.41 3.69
N MET A 117 19.48 8.24 4.84
CA MET A 117 20.09 8.42 6.16
C MET A 117 20.83 7.12 6.56
N ASP A 118 22.09 7.23 6.98
CA ASP A 118 22.89 6.08 7.46
C ASP A 118 22.25 5.41 8.70
N GLU A 119 21.66 6.22 9.59
CA GLU A 119 21.03 5.77 10.84
C GLU A 119 19.72 5.00 10.64
N TYR A 120 19.09 5.09 9.46
CA TYR A 120 17.86 4.37 9.18
C TYR A 120 18.18 2.89 8.91
N GLU A 121 17.60 2.01 9.70
CA GLU A 121 17.74 0.57 9.49
C GLU A 121 16.67 0.08 8.50
N VAL A 122 17.12 -0.51 7.39
CA VAL A 122 16.23 -1.10 6.38
C VAL A 122 15.93 -2.54 6.76
N GLU A 123 14.66 -2.91 6.76
CA GLU A 123 14.23 -4.28 7.03
C GLU A 123 14.46 -5.18 5.81
N GLU A 124 15.04 -6.36 6.05
CA GLU A 124 15.30 -7.36 5.01
C GLU A 124 13.98 -7.86 4.39
N PRO A 125 13.81 -7.76 3.06
CA PRO A 125 12.55 -8.10 2.43
C PRO A 125 12.32 -9.61 2.39
N PRO A 126 11.05 -10.06 2.46
CA PRO A 126 10.74 -11.46 2.22
C PRO A 126 11.04 -11.84 0.77
N GLU A 127 11.34 -13.13 0.53
CA GLU A 127 11.58 -13.63 -0.82
C GLU A 127 10.34 -13.47 -1.73
N GLY A 128 10.56 -12.90 -2.92
CA GLY A 128 9.53 -12.72 -3.95
C GLY A 128 9.09 -11.27 -4.16
N GLU A 129 8.01 -11.06 -4.92
CA GLU A 129 7.54 -9.73 -5.31
C GLU A 129 6.69 -9.01 -4.24
N GLY A 130 6.47 -9.63 -3.07
CA GLY A 130 5.62 -9.12 -1.98
C GLY A 130 4.11 -9.11 -2.28
N LEU A 131 3.73 -8.95 -3.55
CA LEU A 131 2.34 -8.96 -4.01
C LEU A 131 1.82 -10.39 -4.23
N PRO A 132 0.57 -10.70 -3.82
CA PRO A 132 -0.04 -11.99 -4.11
C PRO A 132 -0.43 -12.11 -5.59
N ALA A 133 -0.38 -13.32 -6.13
CA ALA A 133 -0.93 -13.60 -7.45
C ALA A 133 -2.44 -13.27 -7.49
N PRO A 134 -2.98 -12.71 -8.60
CA PRO A 134 -4.41 -12.39 -8.70
C PRO A 134 -5.34 -13.57 -8.40
N SER A 135 -4.93 -14.79 -8.76
CA SER A 135 -5.71 -16.02 -8.52
C SER A 135 -5.71 -16.48 -7.05
N SER A 136 -4.77 -16.05 -6.22
CA SER A 136 -4.66 -16.45 -4.82
C SER A 136 -5.43 -15.55 -3.85
N VAL A 137 -5.94 -14.40 -4.32
CA VAL A 137 -6.76 -13.47 -3.53
C VAL A 137 -8.10 -14.14 -3.16
N PRO A 138 -8.39 -14.37 -1.86
CA PRO A 138 -9.66 -14.96 -1.42
C PRO A 138 -10.85 -14.03 -1.70
N GLU A 139 -12.05 -14.61 -1.91
CA GLU A 139 -13.28 -13.83 -2.16
C GLU A 139 -13.84 -13.13 -0.92
N GLY A 140 -13.31 -13.37 0.29
CA GLY A 140 -13.69 -12.64 1.48
C GLY A 140 -12.99 -13.11 2.77
N SER A 141 -12.66 -12.18 3.65
CA SER A 141 -12.13 -12.44 4.99
C SER A 141 -13.21 -12.41 6.09
N GLY A 142 -14.41 -11.92 5.77
CA GLY A 142 -15.51 -11.69 6.70
C GLY A 142 -16.53 -12.83 6.85
N GLU A 143 -16.29 -14.01 6.26
CA GLU A 143 -17.29 -15.09 6.19
C GLU A 143 -17.82 -15.52 7.56
N LEU A 144 -16.97 -15.63 8.58
CA LEU A 144 -17.38 -16.05 9.92
C LEU A 144 -18.28 -15.00 10.59
N GLY A 145 -17.92 -13.72 10.49
CA GLY A 145 -18.73 -12.62 11.05
C GLY A 145 -20.09 -12.52 10.35
N ASN A 146 -20.09 -12.62 9.02
CA ASN A 146 -21.30 -12.65 8.21
C ASN A 146 -22.19 -13.85 8.57
N PHE A 147 -21.60 -15.02 8.80
CA PHE A 147 -22.30 -16.23 9.20
C PHE A 147 -22.97 -16.09 10.58
N MET A 148 -22.25 -15.52 11.57
CA MET A 148 -22.82 -15.25 12.89
C MET A 148 -24.02 -14.31 12.82
N LEU A 149 -23.91 -13.21 12.06
CA LEU A 149 -25.02 -12.28 11.85
C LEU A 149 -26.21 -12.92 11.13
N GLN A 150 -25.97 -13.80 10.15
CA GLN A 150 -27.03 -14.56 9.48
C GLN A 150 -27.74 -15.53 10.43
N ILE A 151 -27.00 -16.23 11.30
CA ILE A 151 -27.60 -17.09 12.33
C ILE A 151 -28.47 -16.25 13.27
N THR A 152 -27.96 -15.13 13.78
CA THR A 152 -28.73 -14.24 14.64
C THR A 152 -29.98 -13.73 13.93
N ALA A 153 -29.86 -13.31 12.67
CA ALA A 153 -30.99 -12.88 11.85
C ALA A 153 -32.04 -13.98 11.69
N ALA A 154 -31.61 -15.22 11.39
CA ALA A 154 -32.50 -16.37 11.25
C ALA A 154 -33.23 -16.69 12.56
N ILE A 155 -32.52 -16.70 13.70
CA ILE A 155 -33.13 -16.90 15.02
C ILE A 155 -34.16 -15.80 15.31
N GLN A 156 -33.83 -14.54 14.99
CA GLN A 156 -34.73 -13.41 15.22
C GLN A 156 -36.01 -13.53 14.38
N LEU A 157 -35.90 -13.93 13.11
CA LEU A 157 -37.06 -14.18 12.25
C LEU A 157 -37.91 -15.36 12.77
N LEU A 158 -37.27 -16.44 13.21
CA LEU A 158 -37.97 -17.60 13.79
C LEU A 158 -38.67 -17.23 15.10
N ALA A 159 -38.03 -16.45 15.97
CA ALA A 159 -38.63 -15.96 17.21
C ALA A 159 -39.80 -15.03 16.93
N GLY A 160 -39.64 -14.06 16.03
CA GLY A 160 -40.70 -13.14 15.62
C GLY A 160 -41.88 -13.87 14.97
N GLY A 161 -41.62 -14.78 14.04
CA GLY A 161 -42.65 -15.61 13.40
C GLY A 161 -43.36 -16.54 14.36
N SER A 162 -42.61 -17.24 15.23
CA SER A 162 -43.19 -18.10 16.27
C SER A 162 -44.08 -17.31 17.23
N LEU A 163 -43.64 -16.12 17.65
CA LEU A 163 -44.43 -15.25 18.53
C LEU A 163 -45.72 -14.75 17.84
N PHE A 164 -45.66 -14.46 16.54
CA PHE A 164 -46.86 -14.08 15.77
C PHE A 164 -47.88 -15.22 15.70
N VAL A 165 -47.42 -16.43 15.43
CA VAL A 165 -48.27 -17.63 15.40
C VAL A 165 -48.87 -17.89 16.78
N ALA A 166 -48.06 -17.79 17.85
CA ALA A 166 -48.53 -17.97 19.21
C ALA A 166 -49.57 -16.92 19.61
N TRP A 167 -49.44 -15.68 19.16
CA TRP A 167 -50.43 -14.63 19.39
C TRP A 167 -51.81 -15.02 18.87
N ILE A 168 -51.90 -15.55 17.64
CA ILE A 168 -53.16 -16.00 17.03
C ILE A 168 -53.69 -17.27 17.71
N ALA A 169 -52.81 -18.25 17.95
CA ALA A 169 -53.21 -19.58 18.42
C ALA A 169 -53.59 -19.60 19.91
N LEU A 170 -52.97 -18.76 20.73
CA LEU A 170 -53.13 -18.75 22.19
C LEU A 170 -53.84 -17.49 22.71
N ASP A 171 -54.32 -16.63 21.80
CA ASP A 171 -55.03 -15.38 22.12
C ASP A 171 -54.23 -14.46 23.07
N LEU A 172 -52.95 -14.23 22.73
CA LEU A 172 -52.06 -13.41 23.55
C LEU A 172 -52.42 -11.93 23.45
N THR A 173 -51.93 -11.14 24.41
CA THR A 173 -52.17 -9.67 24.43
C THR A 173 -51.60 -8.97 23.20
N ILE A 174 -52.09 -7.75 22.93
CA ILE A 174 -51.64 -6.88 21.83
C ILE A 174 -50.14 -6.55 21.83
N ILE A 175 -49.44 -6.75 22.96
CA ILE A 175 -47.99 -6.59 23.03
C ILE A 175 -47.28 -7.64 22.17
N ALA A 176 -47.82 -8.86 22.06
CA ALA A 176 -47.22 -9.96 21.31
C ALA A 176 -46.99 -9.66 19.81
N PRO A 177 -47.97 -9.15 19.03
CA PRO A 177 -47.74 -8.80 17.62
C PRO A 177 -46.78 -7.61 17.45
N VAL A 178 -46.72 -6.67 18.39
CA VAL A 178 -45.75 -5.55 18.34
C VAL A 178 -44.33 -6.06 18.53
N VAL A 179 -44.09 -6.89 19.55
CA VAL A 179 -42.77 -7.50 19.79
C VAL A 179 -42.39 -8.40 18.62
N SER A 180 -43.32 -9.23 18.14
CA SER A 180 -43.11 -10.06 16.94
C SER A 180 -42.63 -9.24 15.74
N LEU A 181 -43.28 -8.11 15.46
CA LEU A 181 -42.90 -7.21 14.38
C LEU A 181 -41.47 -6.68 14.57
N VAL A 182 -41.09 -6.27 15.79
CA VAL A 182 -39.71 -5.82 16.08
C VAL A 182 -38.69 -6.91 15.78
N PHE A 183 -38.95 -8.16 16.20
CA PHE A 183 -38.09 -9.29 15.90
C PHE A 183 -37.96 -9.53 14.39
N VAL A 184 -39.07 -9.52 13.66
CA VAL A 184 -39.06 -9.70 12.19
C VAL A 184 -38.28 -8.58 11.50
N LEU A 185 -38.53 -7.32 11.87
CA LEU A 185 -37.83 -6.17 11.29
C LEU A 185 -36.34 -6.19 11.60
N ALA A 186 -35.95 -6.51 12.84
CA ALA A 186 -34.56 -6.65 13.23
C ALA A 186 -33.85 -7.77 12.46
N GLY A 187 -34.49 -8.93 12.32
CA GLY A 187 -33.94 -10.05 11.54
C GLY A 187 -33.78 -9.71 10.06
N ALA A 188 -34.79 -9.09 9.45
CA ALA A 188 -34.74 -8.64 8.06
C ALA A 188 -33.65 -7.60 7.83
N PHE A 189 -33.51 -6.64 8.76
CA PHE A 189 -32.45 -5.64 8.71
C PHE A 189 -31.05 -6.27 8.78
N LEU A 190 -30.82 -7.23 9.68
CA LEU A 190 -29.55 -7.94 9.77
C LEU A 190 -29.21 -8.70 8.48
N PHE A 191 -30.20 -9.35 7.84
CA PHE A 191 -29.98 -9.98 6.53
C PHE A 191 -29.57 -8.98 5.45
N LEU A 192 -30.20 -7.80 5.42
CA LEU A 192 -29.85 -6.74 4.48
C LEU A 192 -28.42 -6.25 4.69
N VAL A 193 -28.01 -6.05 5.93
CA VAL A 193 -26.63 -5.66 6.27
C VAL A 193 -25.62 -6.70 5.77
N VAL A 194 -25.86 -7.99 6.03
CA VAL A 194 -24.95 -9.05 5.58
C VAL A 194 -24.94 -9.19 4.05
N ALA A 195 -26.09 -9.08 3.40
CA ALA A 195 -26.18 -9.14 1.95
C ALA A 195 -25.35 -8.02 1.30
N ASN A 196 -25.42 -6.79 1.85
CA ASN A 196 -24.61 -5.67 1.40
C ASN A 196 -23.11 -5.89 1.67
N ALA A 197 -22.75 -6.39 2.86
CA ALA A 197 -21.36 -6.68 3.22
C ALA A 197 -20.73 -7.72 2.27
N ARG A 198 -21.44 -8.82 2.02
CA ARG A 198 -20.97 -9.89 1.12
C ARG A 198 -20.76 -9.39 -0.31
N LEU A 199 -21.65 -8.53 -0.80
CA LEU A 199 -21.51 -7.94 -2.13
C LEU A 199 -20.30 -7.00 -2.20
N SER A 200 -20.14 -6.14 -1.19
CA SER A 200 -18.99 -5.24 -1.09
C SER A 200 -17.66 -5.99 -1.00
N ASP A 201 -17.58 -7.06 -0.22
CA ASP A 201 -16.36 -7.86 -0.07
C ASP A 201 -15.95 -8.50 -1.40
N ARG A 202 -16.93 -9.08 -2.12
CA ARG A 202 -16.70 -9.65 -3.45
C ARG A 202 -16.20 -8.59 -4.44
N PHE A 203 -16.81 -7.42 -4.47
CA PHE A 203 -16.38 -6.34 -5.37
C PHE A 203 -14.97 -5.87 -5.06
N ARG A 204 -14.63 -5.69 -3.78
CA ARG A 204 -13.28 -5.29 -3.36
C ARG A 204 -12.24 -6.35 -3.74
N ALA A 205 -12.56 -7.63 -3.58
CA ALA A 205 -11.68 -8.72 -3.98
C ALA A 205 -11.48 -8.73 -5.51
N GLU A 206 -12.56 -8.61 -6.30
CA GLU A 206 -12.47 -8.53 -7.76
C GLU A 206 -11.69 -7.29 -8.24
N GLU A 207 -11.92 -6.13 -7.62
CA GLU A 207 -11.18 -4.89 -7.89
C GLU A 207 -9.70 -5.07 -7.59
N TYR A 208 -9.34 -5.58 -6.41
CA TYR A 208 -7.94 -5.83 -6.05
C TYR A 208 -7.25 -6.80 -7.03
N ARG A 209 -7.92 -7.87 -7.47
CA ARG A 209 -7.40 -8.76 -8.52
C ARG A 209 -7.17 -8.04 -9.83
N ASN A 210 -8.09 -7.16 -10.24
CA ASN A 210 -7.92 -6.38 -11.48
C ASN A 210 -6.72 -5.43 -11.38
N ARG A 211 -6.50 -4.81 -10.21
CA ARG A 211 -5.33 -3.97 -9.97
C ARG A 211 -4.02 -4.78 -10.05
N LEU A 212 -3.99 -5.97 -9.46
CA LEU A 212 -2.85 -6.89 -9.55
C LEU A 212 -2.57 -7.32 -11.01
N ARG A 213 -3.60 -7.54 -11.82
CA ARG A 213 -3.43 -7.81 -13.26
C ARG A 213 -2.89 -6.61 -14.03
N ALA A 214 -3.39 -5.43 -13.72
CA ALA A 214 -3.00 -4.19 -14.39
C ALA A 214 -1.52 -3.86 -14.17
N VAL A 215 -0.92 -4.31 -13.06
CA VAL A 215 0.53 -4.18 -12.81
C VAL A 215 1.38 -5.32 -13.40
N GLY A 216 0.79 -6.19 -14.22
CA GLY A 216 1.54 -7.22 -14.94
C GLY A 216 1.79 -8.53 -14.19
N LEU A 217 1.18 -8.77 -13.02
CA LEU A 217 1.40 -10.02 -12.27
C LEU A 217 0.78 -11.27 -12.92
N GLU A 218 0.00 -11.11 -13.99
CA GLU A 218 -0.57 -12.24 -14.77
C GLU A 218 0.00 -12.29 -16.19
N SER A 219 0.11 -11.15 -16.88
CA SER A 219 0.62 -11.08 -18.25
C SER A 219 2.15 -10.90 -18.35
N GLY A 220 2.81 -10.48 -17.27
CA GLY A 220 4.20 -10.02 -17.31
C GLY A 220 4.38 -8.63 -17.92
N GLU A 221 3.32 -8.04 -18.49
CA GLU A 221 3.36 -6.78 -19.21
C GLU A 221 3.24 -5.57 -18.26
N ARG A 222 4.11 -4.58 -18.45
CA ARG A 222 4.09 -3.30 -17.74
C ARG A 222 2.88 -2.44 -18.20
N PRO A 223 2.32 -1.59 -17.32
CA PRO A 223 1.31 -0.61 -17.72
C PRO A 223 1.78 0.36 -18.82
N ASP A 224 0.93 0.61 -19.82
CA ASP A 224 1.22 1.48 -20.99
C ASP A 224 1.63 2.92 -20.66
N PHE A 225 1.27 3.42 -19.47
CA PHE A 225 1.54 4.81 -19.09
C PHE A 225 2.97 5.02 -18.57
N LEU A 226 3.73 3.95 -18.37
CA LEU A 226 5.08 4.04 -17.83
C LEU A 226 6.03 4.67 -18.85
N PRO A 227 6.97 5.54 -18.40
CA PRO A 227 7.89 6.22 -19.29
C PRO A 227 9.06 5.33 -19.75
N VAL A 228 8.92 4.00 -19.62
CA VAL A 228 9.92 3.00 -19.99
C VAL A 228 9.25 1.95 -20.86
N GLU A 229 9.92 1.55 -21.94
CA GLU A 229 9.37 0.50 -22.81
C GLU A 229 9.38 -0.84 -22.07
N SER A 230 8.37 -1.66 -22.32
CA SER A 230 8.32 -3.03 -21.84
C SER A 230 9.44 -3.80 -22.54
N GLU A 231 10.41 -4.33 -21.80
CA GLU A 231 11.30 -5.34 -22.37
C GLU A 231 10.41 -6.55 -22.69
N GLU A 232 10.17 -6.80 -23.98
CA GLU A 232 9.50 -8.02 -24.43
C GLU A 232 10.23 -9.21 -23.80
N SER A 233 9.59 -9.84 -22.81
CA SER A 233 10.11 -11.06 -22.20
C SER A 233 10.09 -12.15 -23.26
N GLY A 234 11.17 -12.25 -24.02
CA GLY A 234 11.41 -13.30 -25.00
C GLY A 234 11.62 -14.63 -24.29
N GLU A 235 10.54 -15.27 -23.87
CA GLU A 235 10.57 -16.72 -23.64
C GLU A 235 10.58 -17.41 -25.01
N GLU A 236 11.79 -17.56 -25.55
CA GLU A 236 12.10 -18.56 -26.57
C GLU A 236 11.71 -19.93 -26.00
N SER A 237 10.53 -20.41 -26.38
CA SER A 237 10.13 -21.79 -26.19
C SER A 237 11.08 -22.68 -26.98
N ASP A 238 12.17 -23.13 -26.35
CA ASP A 238 13.09 -24.12 -26.89
C ASP A 238 12.38 -25.48 -26.94
N SER A 239 11.64 -25.69 -28.02
CA SER A 239 11.17 -27.01 -28.42
C SER A 239 12.33 -27.75 -29.09
N THR A 240 13.20 -28.35 -28.28
CA THR A 240 14.21 -29.28 -28.79
C THR A 240 13.76 -30.74 -28.59
N THR A 241 13.35 -31.32 -29.73
CA THR A 241 13.55 -32.71 -30.23
C THR A 241 13.23 -33.90 -29.32
#